data_AF-A0A1V3XE06-F1
#
_entry.id   AF-A0A1V3XE06-F1
#
_cell.length_a   1.000
_cell.length_b   1.000
_cell.length_c   1.000
_cell.angle_alpha   90.00
_cell.angle_beta   90.00
_cell.angle_gamma   90.00
#
_symmetry.space_group_name_H-M   'P 1'
#
loop_
_entity.id
_entity.type
_entity.pdbx_description
1 polymer ?
#
loop_
_entity_poly.entity_id
_entity_poly.type
_entity_poly.pdbx_seq_one_letter_code
_entity_poly.pdbx_strand_id
1 'polypeptide(L)'
;MHSGGIEEAVTSGLVTDLVTLEAFLTRRIRSHGLVTASIAAAVHRGELMPADADHETDARTPAPAAREASRSQGRGWLGWPGPCGPKPAGTISACGRIWRWPRDA
;
A
#
# COMPACT_ATOMS: atom_id res chain seq x y z
N MET A 1 7.37 9.99 -7.10
CA MET A 1 8.13 8.90 -6.44
C MET A 1 8.37 9.35 -5.01
N HIS A 2 8.02 8.53 -4.01
CA HIS A 2 8.30 8.85 -2.61
C HIS A 2 8.98 7.64 -2.00
N SER A 3 10.12 7.87 -1.36
CA SER A 3 10.94 6.86 -0.69
C SER A 3 10.24 6.23 0.52
N GLY A 4 9.07 6.76 0.89
CA GLY A 4 8.29 6.27 2.02
C GLY A 4 8.89 6.68 3.36
N GLY A 5 9.79 7.66 3.40
CA GLY A 5 10.46 8.10 4.64
C GLY A 5 11.72 7.30 4.99
N ILE A 6 12.17 6.38 4.12
CA ILE A 6 13.49 5.74 4.31
C ILE A 6 14.63 6.74 4.16
N GLU A 7 14.53 7.71 3.24
CA GLU A 7 15.55 8.75 3.05
C GLU A 7 15.70 9.61 4.32
N GLU A 8 14.59 9.97 4.94
CA GLU A 8 14.59 10.67 6.23
C GLU A 8 15.13 9.79 7.35
N ALA A 9 14.77 8.51 7.39
CA ALA A 9 15.28 7.56 8.38
C ALA A 9 16.80 7.35 8.28
N VAL A 10 17.37 7.39 7.07
CA VAL A 10 18.81 7.37 6.85
C VAL A 10 19.43 8.70 7.28
N THR A 11 18.85 9.83 6.85
CA THR A 11 19.37 11.18 7.15
C THR A 11 19.39 11.46 8.66
N SER A 12 18.39 10.95 9.39
CA SER A 12 18.27 11.07 10.86
C SER A 12 19.09 10.01 11.63
N GLY A 13 19.78 9.09 10.95
CA GLY A 13 20.59 8.05 11.57
C GLY A 13 19.79 6.92 12.23
N LEU A 14 18.49 6.79 11.95
CA LEU A 14 17.66 5.69 12.43
C LEU A 14 17.90 4.38 11.65
N VAL A 15 18.40 4.49 10.41
CA VAL A 15 18.78 3.36 9.55
C VAL A 15 20.22 3.56 9.09
N THR A 16 21.12 2.73 9.60
CA THR A 16 22.57 2.84 9.35
C THR A 16 23.22 1.53 8.89
N ASP A 17 22.51 0.41 9.00
CA ASP A 17 22.99 -0.93 8.65
C ASP A 17 21.81 -1.84 8.27
N LEU A 18 22.11 -3.11 7.96
CA LEU A 18 21.10 -4.10 7.57
C LEU A 18 20.12 -4.43 8.71
N VAL A 19 20.58 -4.44 9.96
CA VAL A 19 19.76 -4.79 11.13
C VAL A 19 18.72 -3.70 11.38
N THR A 20 19.14 -2.44 11.33
CA THR A 20 18.26 -1.27 11.48
C THR A 20 17.32 -1.11 10.29
N LEU A 21 17.76 -1.46 9.07
CA LEU A 21 16.89 -1.53 7.90
C LEU A 21 15.82 -2.62 8.03
N GLU A 22 16.18 -3.82 8.47
CA GLU A 22 15.24 -4.91 8.71
C GLU A 22 14.19 -4.53 9.77
N ALA A 23 14.64 -3.91 10.87
CA ALA A 23 13.74 -3.40 11.91
C ALA A 23 12.78 -2.33 11.36
N PHE A 24 13.28 -1.39 10.55
CA PHE A 24 12.46 -0.38 9.88
C PHE A 24 11.40 -1.00 8.97
N LEU A 25 11.80 -1.93 8.10
CA LEU A 25 10.90 -2.60 7.16
C LEU A 25 9.85 -3.46 7.88
N THR A 26 10.27 -4.21 8.91
CA THR A 26 9.37 -5.04 9.73
C THR A 26 8.31 -4.18 10.41
N ARG A 27 8.71 -3.07 11.04
CA ARG A 27 7.78 -2.15 11.70
C ARG A 27 6.82 -1.51 10.69
N ARG A 28 7.30 -1.20 9.49
CA ARG A 28 6.49 -0.65 8.40
C ARG A 28 5.42 -1.63 7.92
N ILE A 29 5.79 -2.89 7.67
CA ILE A 29 4.85 -3.95 7.26
C ILE A 29 3.77 -4.12 8.33
N ARG A 30 4.16 -4.21 9.61
CA ARG A 30 3.24 -4.44 10.74
C ARG A 30 2.33 -3.27 11.09
N SER A 31 2.57 -2.08 10.56
CA SER A 31 1.76 -0.89 10.84
C SER A 31 0.94 -0.48 9.62
N HIS A 32 1.53 0.33 8.74
CA HIS A 32 0.85 0.87 7.57
C HIS A 32 0.53 -0.22 6.53
N GLY A 33 1.40 -1.23 6.41
CA GLY A 33 1.19 -2.38 5.51
C GLY A 33 -0.05 -3.21 5.87
N LEU A 34 -0.18 -3.64 7.12
CA LEU A 34 -1.32 -4.43 7.59
C LEU A 34 -2.65 -3.69 7.45
N VAL A 35 -2.68 -2.39 7.78
CA VAL A 35 -3.87 -1.55 7.63
C VAL A 35 -4.28 -1.43 6.16
N THR A 36 -3.33 -1.13 5.27
CA THR A 36 -3.63 -1.00 3.84
C THR A 36 -4.12 -2.34 3.27
N ALA A 37 -3.52 -3.45 3.70
CA ALA A 37 -3.92 -4.79 3.27
C ALA A 37 -5.33 -5.18 3.78
N SER A 38 -5.68 -4.85 5.03
CA SER A 38 -7.01 -5.16 5.57
C SER A 38 -8.12 -4.38 4.87
N ILE A 39 -7.89 -3.08 4.60
CA ILE A 39 -8.81 -2.23 3.84
C ILE A 39 -8.98 -2.76 2.42
N ALA A 40 -7.88 -3.06 1.72
CA ALA A 40 -7.92 -3.62 0.38
C ALA A 40 -8.69 -4.96 0.33
N ALA A 41 -8.52 -5.81 1.34
CA ALA A 41 -9.23 -7.07 1.44
C ALA A 41 -10.74 -6.86 1.69
N ALA A 42 -11.14 -5.90 2.52
CA ALA A 42 -12.54 -5.56 2.76
C ALA A 42 -13.22 -4.99 1.50
N VAL A 43 -12.54 -4.10 0.77
CA VAL A 43 -13.03 -3.59 -0.53
C VAL A 43 -13.18 -4.73 -1.54
N HIS A 44 -12.20 -5.63 -1.62
CA HIS A 44 -12.25 -6.75 -2.54
C HIS A 44 -13.42 -7.71 -2.25
N ARG A 45 -13.76 -7.92 -0.97
CA ARG A 45 -14.92 -8.73 -0.56
C ARG A 45 -16.26 -8.00 -0.68
N GLY A 46 -16.25 -6.71 -1.02
CA GLY A 46 -17.46 -5.87 -1.09
C GLY A 46 -18.03 -5.48 0.28
N GLU A 47 -17.25 -5.64 1.35
CA GLU A 47 -17.63 -5.28 2.72
C GLU A 47 -17.44 -3.78 3.01
N LEU A 48 -16.63 -3.11 2.20
CA LEU A 48 -16.30 -1.69 2.33
C LEU A 48 -16.35 -1.03 0.95
N MET A 49 -17.05 0.10 0.83
CA MET A 49 -17.08 0.85 -0.43
C MET A 49 -15.75 1.56 -0.67
N PRO A 50 -15.30 1.76 -1.93
CA PRO A 50 -14.05 2.45 -2.22
C PRO A 50 -13.94 3.85 -1.60
N ALA A 51 -15.06 4.61 -1.57
CA ALA A 51 -15.08 5.94 -0.97
C ALA A 51 -14.85 5.91 0.56
N ASP A 52 -15.42 4.94 1.25
CA ASP A 52 -15.22 4.75 2.70
C ASP A 52 -13.80 4.25 3.00
N ALA A 53 -13.26 3.38 2.14
CA ALA A 53 -11.89 2.92 2.20
C ALA A 53 -10.87 4.05 2.01
N ASP A 54 -11.13 4.98 1.09
CA ASP A 54 -10.31 6.18 0.90
C ASP A 54 -10.33 7.05 2.16
N HIS A 55 -11.51 7.25 2.76
CA HIS A 55 -11.66 8.06 3.97
C HIS A 55 -10.92 7.43 5.17
N GLU A 56 -11.03 6.10 5.35
CA GLU A 56 -10.32 5.36 6.40
C GLU A 56 -8.79 5.41 6.18
N THR A 57 -8.34 5.30 4.93
CA THR A 57 -6.91 5.38 4.58
C THR A 57 -6.34 6.77 4.83
N ASP A 58 -7.11 7.81 4.52
CA ASP A 58 -6.75 9.21 4.78
C ASP A 58 -6.67 9.53 6.28
N ALA A 59 -7.63 9.01 7.06
CA ALA A 59 -7.64 9.16 8.52
C ALA A 59 -6.41 8.51 9.17
N ARG A 60 -5.93 7.39 8.63
CA ARG A 60 -4.75 6.66 9.13
C ARG A 60 -3.43 7.05 8.49
N THR A 61 -3.43 7.99 7.55
CA THR A 61 -2.23 8.53 6.91
C THR A 61 -2.10 10.03 7.25
N PRO A 62 -1.48 10.38 8.40
CA PRO A 62 -1.46 11.76 8.89
C PRO A 62 -0.66 12.70 7.98
N ALA A 63 0.38 12.18 7.33
CA ALA A 63 1.30 12.97 6.50
C ALA A 63 0.66 13.34 5.14
N PRO A 64 0.48 14.64 4.82
CA PRO A 64 -0.10 15.07 3.55
C PRO A 64 0.66 14.56 2.32
N ALA A 65 2.00 14.61 2.37
CA ALA A 65 2.86 14.13 1.29
C ALA A 65 2.71 12.63 1.02
N ALA A 66 2.48 11.81 2.05
CA ALA A 66 2.26 10.37 1.89
C ALA A 66 0.91 10.08 1.21
N ARG A 67 -0.13 10.87 1.53
CA ARG A 67 -1.43 10.77 0.85
C ARG A 67 -1.33 11.16 -0.62
N GLU A 68 -0.64 12.25 -0.93
CA GLU A 68 -0.42 12.70 -2.30
C GLU A 68 0.39 11.69 -3.12
N ALA A 69 1.47 11.15 -2.53
CA ALA A 69 2.25 10.09 -3.14
C ALA A 69 1.39 8.86 -3.46
N SER A 70 0.56 8.41 -2.51
CA SER A 70 -0.36 7.28 -2.71
C SER A 70 -1.34 7.54 -3.88
N ARG A 71 -1.97 8.72 -3.93
CA ARG A 71 -2.88 9.10 -5.03
C ARG A 71 -2.18 9.18 -6.38
N SER A 72 -0.97 9.73 -6.42
CA SER A 72 -0.19 9.81 -7.67
C SER A 72 0.11 8.41 -8.23
N GLN A 73 0.44 7.45 -7.35
CA GLN A 73 0.66 6.05 -7.72
C GLN A 73 -0.63 5.38 -8.20
N GLY A 74 -1.73 5.55 -7.46
CA GLY A 74 -3.04 4.99 -7.85
C GLY A 74 -3.55 5.50 -9.19
N ARG A 75 -3.40 6.80 -9.49
CA ARG A 75 -3.74 7.37 -10.80
C ARG A 75 -2.89 6.80 -11.93
N GLY A 76 -1.59 6.59 -11.68
CA GLY A 76 -0.70 5.90 -12.61
C GLY A 76 -1.17 4.48 -12.92
N TRP A 77 -1.71 3.77 -11.93
CA TRP A 77 -2.31 2.44 -12.11
C TRP A 77 -3.65 2.46 -12.86
N LEU A 78 -4.52 3.45 -12.62
CA LEU A 78 -5.80 3.56 -13.33
C LEU A 78 -5.64 3.87 -14.82
N GLY A 79 -4.61 4.63 -15.17
CA GLY A 79 -4.25 4.92 -16.57
C GLY A 79 -3.49 3.80 -17.27
N TRP A 80 -3.14 2.71 -16.58
CA TRP A 80 -2.32 1.64 -17.12
C TRP A 80 -3.17 0.64 -17.94
N PRO A 81 -2.85 0.38 -19.22
CA PRO A 81 -3.62 -0.51 -20.10
C PRO A 81 -3.38 -2.02 -19.85
N GLY A 82 -2.56 -2.38 -18.86
CA GLY A 82 -2.23 -3.77 -18.59
C GLY A 82 -3.33 -4.55 -17.86
N PRO A 83 -3.07 -5.83 -17.55
CA PRO A 83 -4.09 -6.78 -17.07
C PRO A 83 -4.76 -6.40 -15.74
N CYS A 84 -4.18 -5.46 -14.98
CA CYS A 84 -4.69 -4.95 -13.70
C CYS A 84 -5.39 -3.58 -13.82
N GLY A 85 -5.57 -3.04 -15.02
CA GLY A 85 -6.34 -1.82 -15.25
C GLY A 85 -7.85 -2.00 -14.97
N PRO A 86 -8.62 -0.92 -14.96
CA PRO A 86 -10.07 -0.97 -14.75
C PRO A 86 -10.73 -1.89 -15.78
N LYS A 87 -11.42 -2.93 -15.30
CA LYS A 87 -12.15 -3.91 -16.12
C LYS A 87 -13.62 -3.52 -16.20
N PRO A 88 -14.30 -3.76 -17.34
CA PRO A 88 -15.76 -3.65 -17.40
C PRO A 88 -16.41 -4.59 -16.39
N ALA A 89 -17.55 -4.16 -15.84
CA ALA A 89 -18.30 -4.90 -14.83
C ALA A 89 -18.59 -6.35 -15.29
N GLY A 90 -18.27 -7.34 -14.43
CA GLY A 90 -18.51 -8.76 -14.70
C GLY A 90 -17.27 -9.61 -15.03
N THR A 91 -16.06 -9.03 -15.01
CA THR A 91 -14.82 -9.78 -15.30
C THR A 91 -14.03 -10.11 -14.03
N ILE A 92 -13.71 -11.39 -13.79
CA ILE A 92 -12.87 -11.83 -12.65
C ILE A 92 -11.41 -11.37 -12.84
N SER A 93 -10.80 -10.83 -11.78
CA SER A 93 -9.44 -10.29 -11.80
C SER A 93 -8.36 -11.38 -11.79
N ALA A 94 -7.43 -11.33 -12.74
CA ALA A 94 -6.23 -12.16 -12.77
C ALA A 94 -5.20 -11.78 -11.67
N CYS A 95 -5.39 -10.63 -10.99
CA CYS A 95 -4.46 -10.08 -10.00
C CYS A 95 -4.37 -10.92 -8.71
N GLY A 96 -5.41 -11.69 -8.38
CA GLY A 96 -5.46 -12.49 -7.15
C GLY A 96 -4.38 -13.58 -7.03
N ARG A 97 -3.68 -13.91 -8.12
CA ARG A 97 -2.62 -14.94 -8.12
C ARG A 97 -1.26 -14.45 -7.61
N ILE A 98 -1.07 -13.13 -7.51
CA ILE A 98 0.22 -12.49 -7.17
C ILE A 98 0.45 -12.40 -5.65
N TRP A 99 -0.60 -12.44 -4.83
CA TRP A 99 -0.54 -12.15 -3.39
C TRP A 99 -0.39 -13.37 -2.46
N ARG A 100 0.19 -14.48 -2.94
CA ARG A 100 0.50 -15.61 -2.04
C ARG A 100 1.80 -15.33 -1.28
N TRP A 101 1.69 -14.64 -0.14
CA TRP A 101 2.79 -14.49 0.81
C TRP A 101 3.10 -15.86 1.45
N PRO A 102 4.36 -16.34 1.50
CA PRO A 102 4.71 -17.51 2.29
C PRO A 102 4.43 -17.19 3.75
N ARG A 103 3.56 -17.97 4.41
CA ARG A 103 3.25 -17.76 5.84
C ARG A 103 4.38 -18.17 6.79
N ASP A 104 5.48 -18.68 6.24
CA ASP A 104 6.58 -19.27 6.99
C ASP A 104 7.91 -18.67 6.50
N ALA A 105 8.27 -17.50 7.04
CA ALA A 105 9.62 -16.92 7.00
C ALA A 105 9.82 -16.03 8.22
#